data_AF-A0A1Y5N8J0-F1
#
_entry.id   AF-A0A1Y5N8J0-F1
#
_cell.length_a   1.000
_cell.length_b   1.000
_cell.length_c   1.000
_cell.angle_alpha   90.00
_cell.angle_beta   90.00
_cell.angle_gamma   90.00
#
_symmetry.space_group_name_H-M   'P 1'
#
loop_
_entity.id
_entity.type
_entity.pdbx_description
1 polymer ?
#
loop_
_entity_poly.entity_id
_entity_poly.type
_entity_poly.pdbx_seq_one_letter_code
_entity_poly.pdbx_strand_id
1 'polypeptide(L)'
;MQTIQANFTASISELKKSPAQILKQAGDNVVAILNHNVPSAYLVPSTVYEKMTEIIEEYHLSKAVDVALASGEKPVKVSLDEL
;
A
#
# COMPACT_ATOMS: atom_id res chain seq x y z
N MET A 1 -19.60 8.21 12.56
CA MET A 1 -19.06 8.29 11.19
C MET A 1 -17.66 7.69 11.22
N GLN A 2 -17.36 6.72 10.36
CA GLN A 2 -15.97 6.25 10.18
C GLN A 2 -15.22 7.24 9.28
N THR A 3 -13.97 7.52 9.62
CA THR A 3 -13.09 8.39 8.82
C THR A 3 -12.72 7.69 7.52
N ILE A 4 -13.04 8.30 6.39
CA ILE A 4 -12.67 7.82 5.06
C ILE A 4 -11.31 8.40 4.72
N GLN A 5 -10.32 7.52 4.48
CA GLN A 5 -8.96 7.93 4.12
C GLN A 5 -8.77 7.90 2.60
N ALA A 6 -9.69 8.55 1.89
CA ALA A 6 -9.65 8.70 0.44
C ALA A 6 -10.33 10.00 0.03
N ASN A 7 -9.80 10.65 -0.99
CA ASN A 7 -10.35 11.90 -1.54
C ASN A 7 -11.56 11.65 -2.46
N PHE A 8 -11.80 10.39 -2.84
CA PHE A 8 -12.87 9.97 -3.71
C PHE A 8 -13.65 8.83 -3.08
N THR A 9 -14.95 8.81 -3.32
CA THR A 9 -15.84 7.73 -2.88
C THR A 9 -16.74 7.28 -4.02
N ALA A 10 -17.06 5.99 -4.08
CA ALA A 10 -18.09 5.46 -4.97
C ALA A 10 -18.88 4.36 -4.25
N SER A 11 -20.16 4.22 -4.54
CA SER A 11 -20.96 3.09 -4.05
C SER A 11 -20.63 1.81 -4.80
N ILE A 12 -20.93 0.64 -4.20
CA ILE A 12 -20.87 -0.66 -4.89
C ILE A 12 -21.74 -0.66 -6.16
N SER A 13 -22.88 0.04 -6.15
CA SER A 13 -23.76 0.14 -7.32
C SER A 13 -23.13 0.93 -8.47
N GLU A 14 -22.46 2.05 -8.17
CA GLU A 14 -21.72 2.82 -9.17
C GLU A 14 -20.53 2.04 -9.72
N LEU A 15 -19.80 1.33 -8.84
CA LEU A 15 -18.69 0.48 -9.24
C LEU A 15 -19.13 -0.60 -10.22
N LYS A 16 -20.24 -1.29 -9.94
CA LYS A 16 -20.79 -2.29 -10.87
C LYS A 16 -21.27 -1.68 -12.19
N LYS A 17 -21.81 -0.45 -12.15
CA LYS A 17 -22.39 0.21 -13.31
C LYS A 17 -21.32 0.68 -14.29
N SER A 18 -20.23 1.29 -13.81
CA SER A 18 -19.17 1.81 -14.68
C SER A 18 -17.83 1.98 -13.95
N PRO A 19 -17.02 0.90 -13.86
CA PRO A 19 -15.68 0.98 -13.29
C PRO A 19 -14.79 2.01 -14.00
N ALA A 20 -14.85 2.06 -15.34
CA ALA A 20 -14.02 2.95 -16.15
C ALA A 20 -14.29 4.44 -15.87
N GLN A 21 -15.53 4.81 -15.57
CA GLN A 21 -15.87 6.18 -15.23
C GLN A 21 -15.27 6.60 -13.88
N ILE A 22 -15.32 5.69 -12.89
CA ILE A 22 -14.71 5.93 -11.57
C ILE A 22 -13.20 6.12 -11.71
N LEU A 23 -12.54 5.24 -12.48
CA LEU A 23 -11.10 5.36 -12.77
C LEU A 23 -10.76 6.69 -13.44
N LYS A 24 -11.55 7.11 -14.44
CA LYS A 24 -11.32 8.39 -15.14
C LYS A 24 -11.49 9.61 -14.22
N GLN A 25 -12.45 9.57 -13.31
CA GLN A 25 -12.70 10.67 -12.36
C GLN A 25 -11.67 10.72 -11.24
N ALA A 26 -11.24 9.55 -10.74
CA ALA A 26 -10.25 9.46 -9.68
C ALA A 26 -8.82 9.71 -10.16
N GLY A 27 -8.51 9.40 -11.44
CA GLY A 27 -7.15 9.45 -11.97
C GLY A 27 -6.23 8.55 -11.14
N ASP A 28 -5.13 9.12 -10.65
CA ASP A 28 -4.15 8.43 -9.80
C ASP A 28 -4.49 8.46 -8.29
N ASN A 29 -5.73 8.78 -7.92
CA ASN A 29 -6.16 8.83 -6.53
C ASN A 29 -6.82 7.52 -6.07
N VAL A 30 -6.70 7.23 -4.78
CA VAL A 30 -7.43 6.14 -4.11
C VAL A 30 -8.91 6.49 -4.00
N VAL A 31 -9.78 5.50 -4.23
CA VAL A 31 -11.24 5.62 -4.11
C VAL A 31 -11.76 4.69 -3.03
N ALA A 32 -12.49 5.21 -2.05
CA ALA A 32 -13.22 4.37 -1.10
C ALA A 32 -14.52 3.85 -1.73
N ILE A 33 -14.72 2.54 -1.66
CA ILE A 33 -15.93 1.88 -2.11
C ILE A 33 -16.87 1.69 -0.93
N LEU A 34 -18.08 2.23 -1.03
CA LEU A 34 -19.08 2.24 0.02
C LEU A 34 -20.15 1.17 -0.20
N ASN A 35 -20.49 0.44 0.86
CA ASN A 35 -21.67 -0.41 0.97
C ASN A 35 -22.58 0.14 2.06
N HIS A 36 -23.84 0.49 1.74
CA HIS A 36 -24.76 1.11 2.70
C HIS A 36 -24.14 2.30 3.47
N ASN A 37 -23.39 3.16 2.78
CA ASN A 37 -22.65 4.32 3.33
C ASN A 37 -21.52 3.97 4.32
N VAL A 38 -21.09 2.72 4.36
CA VAL A 38 -19.93 2.26 5.12
C VAL A 38 -18.81 1.88 4.15
N PRO A 39 -17.56 2.37 4.33
CA PRO A 39 -16.43 1.94 3.51
C PRO A 39 -16.20 0.44 3.64
N SER A 40 -16.34 -0.29 2.54
CA SER A 40 -16.16 -1.74 2.48
C SER A 40 -14.86 -2.16 1.79
N ALA A 41 -14.33 -1.32 0.89
CA ALA A 41 -13.09 -1.58 0.18
C ALA A 41 -12.46 -0.27 -0.32
N TYR A 42 -11.23 -0.35 -0.83
CA TYR A 42 -10.58 0.73 -1.56
C TYR A 42 -10.15 0.24 -2.94
N LEU A 43 -10.36 1.08 -3.95
CA LEU A 43 -9.72 0.94 -5.25
C LEU A 43 -8.44 1.77 -5.20
N VAL A 44 -7.30 1.09 -5.31
CA VAL A 44 -5.97 1.70 -5.25
C VAL A 44 -5.35 1.59 -6.64
N PRO A 45 -4.88 2.70 -7.25
CA PRO A 45 -4.13 2.64 -8.52
C PRO A 45 -2.90 1.73 -8.40
N SER A 46 -2.55 1.01 -9.47
CA SER A 46 -1.44 0.05 -9.44
C SER A 46 -0.13 0.69 -8.99
N THR A 47 0.17 1.88 -9.51
CA THR A 47 1.38 2.65 -9.16
C THR A 47 1.46 3.02 -7.68
N VAL A 48 0.32 3.24 -7.03
CA VAL A 48 0.24 3.53 -5.59
C VAL A 48 0.40 2.23 -4.79
N TYR A 49 -0.29 1.16 -5.21
CA TYR A 49 -0.21 -0.13 -4.54
C TYR A 49 1.20 -0.72 -4.58
N GLU A 50 1.86 -0.68 -5.74
CA GLU A 50 3.24 -1.14 -5.92
C GLU A 50 4.21 -0.40 -5.01
N LYS A 51 4.13 0.94 -4.95
CA LYS A 51 4.95 1.75 -4.04
C LYS A 51 4.67 1.44 -2.57
N MET A 52 3.42 1.21 -2.20
CA MET A 52 3.07 0.82 -0.82
C MET A 52 3.74 -0.51 -0.45
N THR A 53 3.72 -1.49 -1.35
CA THR A 53 4.37 -2.78 -1.15
C THR A 53 5.88 -2.64 -1.02
N GLU A 54 6.51 -1.86 -1.89
CA GLU A 54 7.96 -1.57 -1.84
C GLU A 54 8.37 -0.95 -0.50
N ILE A 55 7.61 0.04 -0.01
CA ILE A 55 7.86 0.67 1.29
C ILE A 55 7.72 -0.32 2.46
N ILE A 56 6.73 -1.22 2.39
CA ILE A 56 6.51 -2.23 3.43
C ILE A 56 7.68 -3.23 3.46
N GLU A 57 8.13 -3.68 2.28
CA GLU A 57 9.27 -4.58 2.16
C GLU A 57 10.55 -3.95 2.71
N GLU A 58 10.84 -2.70 2.32
CA GLU A 58 11.99 -1.95 2.80
C GLU A 58 11.94 -1.75 4.33
N TYR A 59 10.75 -1.47 4.88
CA TYR A 59 10.56 -1.35 6.33
C TYR A 59 10.89 -2.65 7.06
N HIS A 60 10.45 -3.79 6.53
CA HIS A 60 10.76 -5.09 7.11
C HIS A 60 12.25 -5.42 7.03
N LEU A 61 12.91 -5.09 5.91
CA LEU A 61 14.35 -5.25 5.74
C LEU A 61 15.11 -4.38 6.74
N SER A 62 14.77 -3.10 6.85
CA SER A 62 15.36 -2.18 7.82
C SER A 62 15.21 -2.70 9.25
N LYS A 63 14.03 -3.25 9.60
CA LYS A 63 13.82 -3.87 10.91
C LYS A 63 14.70 -5.09 11.15
N ALA A 64 14.89 -5.94 10.14
CA ALA A 64 15.78 -7.09 10.25
C ALA A 64 17.23 -6.66 10.48
N VAL A 65 17.68 -5.60 9.78
CA VAL A 65 19.00 -5.00 9.97
C VAL A 65 19.16 -4.44 11.38
N ASP A 66 18.18 -3.69 11.89
CA ASP A 66 18.21 -3.17 13.26
C ASP A 66 18.37 -4.29 14.29
N VAL A 67 17.62 -5.39 14.13
CA VAL A 67 17.69 -6.57 15.01
C VAL A 67 19.05 -7.24 14.92
N ALA A 68 19.60 -7.41 13.72
CA ALA A 68 20.92 -8.01 13.51
C ALA A 68 22.04 -7.17 14.14
N LEU A 69 21.96 -5.84 14.03
CA LEU A 69 22.92 -4.93 14.65
C LEU A 69 22.84 -4.97 16.19
N ALA A 70 21.65 -5.19 16.74
CA ALA A 70 21.42 -5.27 18.18
C ALA A 70 21.69 -6.66 18.78
N SER A 71 21.92 -7.70 17.98
CA SER A 71 22.05 -9.10 18.44
C SER A 71 23.32 -9.35 19.27
N GLY A 72 24.32 -8.48 19.18
CA GLY A 72 25.62 -8.65 19.83
C GLY A 72 26.53 -9.70 19.18
N GLU A 73 26.12 -10.24 18.02
CA GLU A 73 26.97 -11.11 17.21
C GLU A 73 28.21 -10.37 16.70
N LYS A 74 29.35 -11.06 16.64
CA LYS A 74 30.58 -10.47 16.10
C LYS A 74 30.46 -10.34 14.57
N PRO A 75 30.56 -9.14 13.99
CA PRO A 75 30.54 -8.97 12.55
C PRO A 75 31.72 -9.70 11.90
N VAL A 76 31.47 -10.38 10.79
CA VAL A 76 32.50 -11.00 9.97
C VAL A 76 32.72 -10.10 8.76
N LYS A 77 33.97 -9.67 8.54
CA LYS A 77 34.33 -8.89 7.36
C LYS A 77 34.46 -9.83 6.16
N VAL A 78 33.71 -9.55 5.10
CA VAL A 78 33.77 -10.26 3.82
C VAL A 78 34.01 -9.26 2.69
N SER A 79 34.60 -9.71 1.58
CA SER A 79 34.68 -8.92 0.34
C SER A 79 33.51 -9.21 -0.59
N LEU A 80 33.18 -8.29 -1.50
CA LEU A 80 32.08 -8.49 -2.47
C LEU A 80 32.34 -9.65 -3.44
N ASP A 81 33.60 -9.98 -3.70
CA ASP A 81 33.99 -11.09 -4.59
C ASP A 81 33.85 -12.48 -3.92
N GLU A 82 33.54 -12.52 -2.62
CA GLU A 82 33.41 -13.74 -1.80
C GLU A 82 31.94 -14.04 -1.39
N LEU A 83 30.98 -13.25 -1.88
CA LEU A 83 29.53 -13.44 -1.71
C LEU A 83 28.94 -14.28 -2.85
#